data_AF-A0A522NZ32-F1
#
_entry.id   AF-A0A522NZ32-F1
#
_cell.length_a   1.000
_cell.length_b   1.000
_cell.length_c   1.000
_cell.angle_alpha   90.00
_cell.angle_beta   90.00
_cell.angle_gamma   90.00
#
_symmetry.space_group_name_H-M   'P 1'
#
loop_
_entity.id
_entity.type
_entity.pdbx_description
1 polymer ?
#
loop_
_entity_poly.entity_id
_entity_poly.type
_entity_poly.pdbx_seq_one_letter_code
_entity_poly.pdbx_strand_id
1 'polypeptide(L)'
;VAICLPATWLGLVEPIARLCQEEGKIVRIPADEVAGLTLPGGRLEDFDGMAVLSLVYGPDRIIGLVLKRSMDIVGAGLGLAVLSPVFLALGVLLLMAEGRPVLFGQERVGLHGRTFRMLKFRTMLPGAEAQLTELEALNEVQGQAFKLSHDPRISRLGRALRHASLDELPQLWNVLTGSMSLVGPRPPLPREVEAYDLWHRRRLSMKPGITGLWQVSARGEPEFDRWVSLDLDYIDRWSLWLDLKIMARTIPAMLGGR
;
A
#
# COMPACT_ATOMS: atom_id res chain seq x y z
N VAL A 1 -14.26 9.05 10.65
CA VAL A 1 -14.44 9.81 11.90
C VAL A 1 -15.77 10.50 11.80
N ALA A 2 -16.68 10.27 12.74
CA ALA A 2 -17.89 11.07 12.85
C ALA A 2 -17.63 12.17 13.88
N ILE A 3 -17.89 13.43 13.53
CA ILE A 3 -17.80 14.57 14.44
C ILE A 3 -19.23 15.01 14.72
N CYS A 4 -19.71 14.78 15.94
CA CYS A 4 -21.02 15.21 16.42
C CYS A 4 -20.76 16.02 17.69
N LEU A 5 -20.54 17.32 17.55
CA LEU A 5 -20.13 18.20 18.65
C LEU A 5 -21.26 19.17 18.96
N PRO A 6 -21.54 19.48 20.24
CA PRO A 6 -22.50 20.50 20.58
C PRO A 6 -22.09 21.86 19.99
N ALA A 7 -23.06 22.72 19.68
CA ALA A 7 -22.84 24.02 19.04
C ALA A 7 -21.74 24.88 19.71
N THR A 8 -21.57 24.74 21.03
CA THR A 8 -20.53 25.41 21.82
C THR A 8 -19.10 25.06 21.40
N TRP A 9 -18.88 23.92 20.74
CA TRP A 9 -17.57 23.37 20.40
C TRP A 9 -17.31 23.34 18.89
N LEU A 10 -18.12 24.05 18.09
CA LEU A 10 -17.99 24.11 16.63
C LEU A 10 -16.60 24.59 16.16
N GLY A 11 -15.93 25.42 16.96
CA GLY A 11 -14.55 25.86 16.68
C GLY A 11 -13.51 24.72 16.63
N LEU A 12 -13.83 23.54 17.15
CA LEU A 12 -12.96 22.35 17.07
C LEU A 12 -13.19 21.51 15.81
N VAL A 13 -14.29 21.71 15.09
CA VAL A 13 -14.64 20.93 13.90
C VAL A 13 -13.59 21.06 12.83
N GLU A 14 -13.15 22.29 12.51
CA GLU A 14 -12.13 22.53 11.48
C GLU A 14 -10.75 21.95 11.88
N PRO A 15 -10.20 22.20 13.10
CA PRO A 15 -8.96 21.55 13.54
C PRO A 15 -9.01 20.02 13.48
N ILE A 16 -10.11 19.41 13.93
CA ILE A 16 -10.27 17.95 13.90
C ILE A 16 -10.37 17.45 12.46
N ALA A 17 -11.11 18.15 11.59
CA ALA A 17 -11.23 17.80 10.18
C ALA A 17 -9.88 17.88 9.46
N ARG A 18 -9.08 18.93 9.72
CA ARG A 18 -7.71 19.06 9.18
C ARG A 18 -6.80 17.93 9.65
N LEU A 19 -6.82 17.58 10.93
CA LEU A 19 -6.04 16.45 11.45
C LEU A 19 -6.44 15.13 10.78
N CYS A 20 -7.74 14.89 10.63
CA CYS A 20 -8.25 13.71 9.94
C CYS A 20 -7.86 13.69 8.46
N GLN A 21 -7.84 14.85 7.81
CA GLN A 21 -7.37 15.01 6.42
C GLN A 21 -5.89 14.64 6.28
N GLU A 22 -5.05 15.13 7.20
CA GLU A 22 -3.61 14.81 7.24
C GLU A 22 -3.37 13.32 7.45
N GLU A 23 -4.24 12.63 8.19
CA GLU A 23 -4.19 11.17 8.32
C GLU A 23 -4.87 10.40 7.17
N GLY A 24 -5.53 11.08 6.22
CA GLY A 24 -6.30 10.46 5.14
C GLY A 24 -7.55 9.71 5.63
N LYS A 25 -8.17 10.17 6.71
CA LYS A 25 -9.42 9.62 7.26
C LYS A 25 -10.62 10.32 6.64
N ILE A 26 -11.66 9.55 6.33
CA ILE A 26 -12.96 10.12 5.93
C ILE A 26 -13.61 10.73 7.17
N VAL A 27 -13.99 12.01 7.10
CA VAL A 27 -14.70 12.73 8.16
C VAL A 27 -16.16 12.87 7.77
N ARG A 28 -17.08 12.67 8.71
CA ARG A 28 -18.52 12.83 8.52
C ARG A 28 -19.06 13.75 9.63
N ILE A 29 -19.83 14.76 9.24
CA ILE A 29 -20.37 15.77 10.16
C ILE A 29 -21.87 15.96 9.84
N PRO A 30 -22.80 15.88 10.81
CA PRO A 30 -24.22 16.16 10.57
C PRO A 30 -24.42 17.53 9.89
N ALA A 31 -25.18 17.57 8.79
CA ALA A 31 -25.28 18.74 7.91
C ALA A 31 -25.90 19.96 8.60
N ASP A 32 -26.79 19.72 9.56
CA ASP A 32 -27.42 20.70 10.44
C ASP A 32 -26.42 21.40 11.39
N GLU A 33 -25.37 20.71 11.83
CA GLU A 33 -24.31 21.27 12.69
C GLU A 33 -23.30 22.14 11.92
N VAL A 34 -23.18 21.98 10.59
CA VAL A 34 -22.20 22.67 9.73
C VAL A 34 -22.81 23.79 8.88
N ALA A 35 -24.09 24.12 9.09
CA ALA A 35 -24.78 25.20 8.40
C ALA A 35 -24.13 26.58 8.68
N GLY A 36 -23.16 26.97 7.85
CA GLY A 36 -22.39 28.21 7.97
C GLY A 36 -20.86 28.06 7.91
N LEU A 37 -20.35 26.82 7.92
CA LEU A 37 -18.91 26.55 7.78
C LEU A 37 -18.56 26.28 6.31
N THR A 38 -17.60 27.05 5.77
CA THR A 38 -17.09 26.84 4.41
C THR A 38 -16.01 25.76 4.43
N LEU A 39 -16.41 24.49 4.37
CA LEU A 39 -15.48 23.36 4.27
C LEU A 39 -15.31 22.96 2.79
N PRO A 40 -14.15 23.21 2.16
CA PRO A 40 -13.93 22.83 0.77
C PRO A 40 -13.88 21.31 0.60
N GLY A 41 -14.57 20.78 -0.42
CA GLY A 41 -14.45 19.38 -0.85
C GLY A 41 -15.34 18.36 -0.13
N GLY A 42 -16.40 18.79 0.57
CA GLY A 42 -17.36 17.87 1.19
C GLY A 42 -18.50 17.45 0.28
N ARG A 43 -18.97 16.21 0.43
CA ARG A 43 -20.19 15.68 -0.21
C ARG A 43 -21.30 15.55 0.84
N LEU A 44 -22.50 16.00 0.51
CA LEU A 44 -23.69 15.65 1.29
C LEU A 44 -24.08 14.20 0.97
N GLU A 45 -24.05 13.34 1.98
CA GLU A 45 -24.52 11.96 1.96
C GLU A 45 -25.75 11.86 2.88
N ASP A 46 -26.70 10.99 2.53
CA ASP A 46 -27.76 10.58 3.46
C ASP A 46 -27.28 9.35 4.23
N PHE A 47 -27.36 9.41 5.55
CA PHE A 47 -27.06 8.30 6.44
C PHE A 47 -28.27 8.04 7.33
N ASP A 48 -29.10 7.08 6.92
CA ASP A 48 -30.32 6.68 7.64
C ASP A 48 -31.30 7.84 7.87
N GLY A 49 -31.51 8.68 6.84
CA GLY A 49 -32.38 9.85 6.90
C GLY A 49 -31.74 11.10 7.52
N MET A 50 -30.47 11.02 7.94
CA MET A 50 -29.69 12.15 8.40
C MET A 50 -28.80 12.65 7.25
N ALA A 51 -28.91 13.93 6.91
CA ALA A 51 -27.96 14.55 5.99
C ALA A 51 -26.61 14.74 6.69
N VAL A 52 -25.53 14.27 6.07
CA VAL A 52 -24.18 14.29 6.62
C VAL A 52 -23.20 14.83 5.59
N LEU A 53 -22.37 15.78 5.98
CA LEU A 53 -21.24 16.26 5.19
C LEU A 53 -20.06 15.29 5.34
N SER A 54 -19.77 14.53 4.29
CA SER A 54 -18.62 13.63 4.18
C SER A 54 -17.44 14.32 3.49
N LEU A 55 -16.36 14.57 4.23
CA LEU A 55 -15.08 15.02 3.71
C LEU A 55 -14.24 13.78 3.37
N VAL A 56 -14.09 13.50 2.07
CA VAL A 56 -13.33 12.36 1.56
C VAL A 56 -12.01 12.84 0.99
N TYR A 57 -10.91 12.40 1.58
CA TYR A 57 -9.57 12.78 1.18
C TYR A 57 -8.89 11.59 0.49
N GLY A 58 -9.09 11.49 -0.82
CA GLY A 58 -8.64 10.40 -1.68
C GLY A 58 -9.45 10.36 -2.97
N PRO A 59 -9.20 9.41 -3.88
CA PRO A 59 -9.97 9.30 -5.12
C PRO A 59 -11.45 9.06 -4.82
N ASP A 60 -12.26 10.08 -5.09
CA ASP A 60 -13.70 10.21 -4.78
C ASP A 60 -14.61 9.69 -5.90
N ARG A 61 -13.99 9.18 -6.98
CA ARG A 61 -14.66 8.67 -8.17
C ARG A 61 -15.06 7.22 -7.95
N ILE A 62 -16.21 7.00 -7.32
CA ILE A 62 -16.78 5.66 -7.06
C ILE A 62 -16.74 4.77 -8.31
N ILE A 63 -17.21 5.29 -9.46
CA ILE A 63 -17.17 4.57 -10.74
C ILE A 63 -15.73 4.21 -11.13
N GLY A 64 -14.80 5.15 -10.97
CA GLY A 64 -13.39 4.90 -11.22
C GLY A 64 -12.83 3.78 -10.33
N LEU A 65 -13.19 3.75 -9.04
CA LEU A 65 -12.73 2.72 -8.10
C LEU A 65 -13.32 1.35 -8.43
N VAL A 66 -14.58 1.29 -8.88
CA VAL A 66 -15.20 0.06 -9.38
C VAL A 66 -14.50 -0.46 -10.64
N LEU A 67 -14.20 0.45 -11.58
CA LEU A 67 -13.43 0.11 -12.79
C LEU A 67 -12.01 -0.35 -12.43
N LYS A 68 -11.33 0.34 -11.51
CA LYS A 68 -10.03 -0.07 -10.99
C LYS A 68 -10.10 -1.48 -10.40
N ARG A 69 -11.12 -1.76 -9.59
CA ARG A 69 -11.30 -3.08 -8.99
C ARG A 69 -11.55 -4.16 -10.03
N SER A 70 -12.28 -3.85 -11.09
CA SER A 70 -12.51 -4.76 -12.22
C SER A 70 -11.21 -5.05 -12.96
N MET A 71 -10.41 -4.02 -13.23
CA MET A 71 -9.07 -4.15 -13.81
C MET A 71 -8.15 -5.00 -12.92
N ASP A 72 -8.17 -4.78 -11.61
CA ASP A 72 -7.40 -5.57 -10.63
C ASP A 72 -7.76 -7.06 -10.68
N ILE A 73 -9.05 -7.38 -10.66
CA ILE A 73 -9.53 -8.78 -10.67
C ILE A 73 -9.16 -9.46 -11.99
N VAL A 74 -9.44 -8.81 -13.13
CA VAL A 74 -9.15 -9.37 -14.45
C VAL A 74 -7.64 -9.52 -14.63
N GLY A 75 -6.85 -8.49 -14.32
CA GLY A 75 -5.39 -8.54 -14.46
C GLY A 75 -4.74 -9.57 -13.55
N ALA A 76 -5.16 -9.65 -12.28
CA ALA A 76 -4.63 -10.67 -11.37
C ALA A 76 -5.08 -12.09 -11.73
N GLY A 77 -6.32 -12.27 -12.18
CA GLY A 77 -6.83 -13.55 -12.64
C GLY A 77 -6.10 -14.08 -13.87
N LEU A 78 -5.91 -13.21 -14.88
CA LEU A 78 -5.11 -13.52 -16.06
C LEU A 78 -3.65 -13.81 -15.69
N GLY A 79 -3.05 -12.98 -14.83
CA GLY A 79 -1.70 -13.18 -14.33
C GLY A 79 -1.51 -14.54 -13.65
N LEU A 80 -2.43 -14.94 -12.76
CA LEU A 80 -2.38 -16.23 -12.10
C LEU A 80 -2.59 -17.40 -13.07
N ALA A 81 -3.50 -17.28 -14.03
CA ALA A 81 -3.74 -18.32 -15.03
C ALA A 81 -2.52 -18.53 -15.94
N VAL A 82 -2.01 -17.45 -16.54
CA VAL A 82 -0.88 -17.47 -17.48
C VAL A 82 0.42 -17.86 -16.80
N LEU A 83 0.67 -17.35 -15.58
CA LEU A 83 1.90 -17.64 -14.85
C LEU A 83 1.82 -18.92 -14.03
N SER A 84 0.69 -19.64 -14.02
CA SER A 84 0.54 -20.88 -13.23
C SER A 84 1.67 -21.92 -13.44
N PRO A 85 2.23 -22.13 -14.66
CA PRO A 85 3.37 -23.04 -14.83
C PRO A 85 4.63 -22.51 -14.14
N VAL A 86 4.83 -21.18 -14.15
CA VAL A 86 5.95 -20.51 -13.47
C VAL A 86 5.81 -20.64 -11.96
N PHE A 87 4.61 -20.44 -11.41
CA PHE A 87 4.34 -20.65 -9.99
C PHE A 87 4.69 -22.08 -9.55
N LEU A 88 4.27 -23.08 -10.34
CA LEU A 88 4.56 -24.48 -10.05
C LEU A 88 6.06 -24.77 -10.13
N ALA A 89 6.74 -24.31 -11.18
CA ALA A 89 8.18 -24.49 -11.36
C ALA A 89 8.99 -23.86 -10.23
N LEU A 90 8.68 -22.60 -9.86
CA LEU A 90 9.33 -21.92 -8.75
C LEU A 90 9.04 -22.60 -7.41
N GLY A 91 7.81 -23.08 -7.23
CA GLY A 91 7.40 -23.79 -6.02
C GLY A 91 8.16 -25.11 -5.82
N VAL A 92 8.30 -25.91 -6.88
CA VAL A 92 9.10 -27.15 -6.86
C VAL A 92 10.58 -26.83 -6.63
N LEU A 93 11.13 -25.82 -7.31
CA LEU A 93 12.52 -25.41 -7.16
C LEU A 93 12.83 -25.00 -5.72
N LEU A 94 12.00 -24.16 -5.10
CA LEU A 94 12.15 -23.76 -3.70
C LEU A 94 12.00 -24.94 -2.74
N LEU A 95 11.04 -25.83 -3.00
CA LEU A 95 10.84 -27.02 -2.17
C LEU A 95 12.07 -27.95 -2.21
N MET A 96 12.65 -28.17 -3.38
CA MET A 96 13.84 -29.02 -3.56
C MET A 96 15.11 -28.37 -3.00
N ALA A 97 15.29 -27.07 -3.22
CA ALA A 97 16.52 -26.38 -2.84
C ALA A 97 16.55 -25.97 -1.36
N GLU A 98 15.40 -25.60 -0.78
CA GLU A 98 15.34 -24.99 0.56
C GLU A 98 14.31 -25.66 1.48
N GLY A 99 13.48 -26.57 0.99
CA GLY A 99 12.44 -27.24 1.78
C GLY A 99 11.19 -26.39 2.02
N ARG A 100 10.46 -26.68 3.09
CA ARG A 100 9.22 -25.98 3.47
C ARG A 100 9.50 -24.86 4.47
N PRO A 101 8.67 -23.79 4.51
CA PRO A 101 7.56 -23.51 3.59
C PRO A 101 8.01 -22.82 2.28
N VAL A 102 7.31 -23.11 1.18
CA VAL A 102 7.54 -22.48 -0.14
C VAL A 102 6.98 -21.06 -0.20
N LEU A 103 5.77 -20.87 0.35
CA LEU A 103 5.12 -19.57 0.47
C LEU A 103 5.32 -19.02 1.88
N PHE A 104 5.61 -17.72 1.95
CA PHE A 104 5.72 -16.97 3.18
C PHE A 104 4.64 -15.88 3.20
N GLY A 105 3.98 -15.72 4.34
CA GLY A 105 2.99 -14.67 4.56
C GLY A 105 3.52 -13.67 5.57
N GLN A 106 3.71 -12.42 5.14
CA GLN A 106 4.15 -11.34 6.02
C GLN A 106 2.98 -10.44 6.40
N GLU A 107 2.84 -10.11 7.68
CA GLU A 107 1.85 -9.13 8.10
C GLU A 107 2.21 -7.73 7.58
N ARG A 108 1.22 -7.07 7.00
CA ARG A 108 1.33 -5.73 6.42
C ARG A 108 0.10 -4.91 6.75
N VAL A 109 0.24 -3.59 6.71
CA VAL A 109 -0.86 -2.66 6.90
C VAL A 109 -1.39 -2.24 5.53
N GLY A 110 -2.71 -2.23 5.38
CA GLY A 110 -3.40 -1.86 4.14
C GLY A 110 -4.36 -0.69 4.33
N LEU A 111 -5.42 -0.68 3.53
CA LEU A 111 -6.42 0.38 3.50
C LEU A 111 -6.99 0.66 4.89
N HIS A 112 -6.97 1.93 5.28
CA HIS A 112 -7.42 2.45 6.57
C HIS A 112 -6.73 1.84 7.80
N GLY A 113 -5.50 1.34 7.64
CA GLY A 113 -4.75 0.75 8.74
C GLY A 113 -5.08 -0.71 9.04
N ARG A 114 -5.91 -1.37 8.22
CA ARG A 114 -6.26 -2.79 8.42
C ARG A 114 -5.07 -3.68 8.10
N THR A 115 -4.75 -4.62 8.98
CA THR A 115 -3.69 -5.60 8.73
C THR A 115 -4.16 -6.69 7.77
N PHE A 116 -3.24 -7.21 6.97
CA PHE A 116 -3.46 -8.36 6.10
C PHE A 116 -2.17 -9.15 5.91
N ARG A 117 -2.31 -10.42 5.50
CA ARG A 117 -1.16 -11.28 5.21
C ARG A 117 -0.78 -11.18 3.74
N MET A 118 0.33 -10.51 3.46
CA MET A 118 0.91 -10.37 2.13
C MET A 118 1.71 -11.63 1.77
N LEU A 119 1.32 -12.30 0.68
CA LEU A 119 1.95 -13.54 0.24
C LEU A 119 3.17 -13.29 -0.63
N LYS A 120 4.24 -14.05 -0.40
CA LYS A 120 5.46 -14.06 -1.20
C LYS A 120 6.01 -15.48 -1.30
N PHE A 121 6.89 -15.73 -2.26
CA PHE A 121 7.76 -16.90 -2.16
C PHE A 121 8.77 -16.68 -1.03
N ARG A 122 9.10 -17.75 -0.31
CA ARG A 122 10.13 -17.68 0.72
C ARG A 122 11.49 -17.45 0.05
N THR A 123 12.16 -16.37 0.41
CA THR A 123 13.51 -16.03 -0.06
C THR A 123 14.52 -15.85 1.07
N MET A 124 14.05 -15.89 2.31
CA MET A 124 14.87 -15.69 3.50
C MET A 124 15.17 -17.03 4.16
N LEU A 125 16.36 -17.13 4.76
CA LEU A 125 16.79 -18.27 5.53
C LEU A 125 15.93 -18.42 6.80
N PRO A 126 15.78 -19.65 7.34
CA PRO A 126 15.12 -19.86 8.63
C PRO A 126 15.75 -18.99 9.73
N GLY A 127 14.93 -18.34 10.56
CA GLY A 127 15.41 -17.49 11.64
C GLY A 127 15.89 -16.09 11.22
N ALA A 128 15.72 -15.70 9.95
CA ALA A 128 16.13 -14.38 9.43
C ALA A 128 15.64 -13.18 10.27
N GLU A 129 14.44 -13.24 10.86
CA GLU A 129 13.89 -12.12 11.62
C GLU A 129 14.74 -11.81 12.88
N ALA A 130 15.35 -12.83 13.51
CA ALA A 130 16.17 -12.65 14.71
C ALA A 130 17.44 -11.82 14.46
N GLN A 131 17.94 -11.81 13.21
CA GLN A 131 19.12 -11.04 12.81
C GLN A 131 18.79 -9.59 12.46
N LEU A 132 17.51 -9.21 12.41
CA LEU A 132 17.13 -7.89 11.94
C LEU A 132 17.74 -6.78 12.80
N THR A 133 17.64 -6.90 14.13
CA THR A 133 18.14 -5.88 15.07
C THR A 133 19.63 -5.63 14.91
N GLU A 134 20.43 -6.68 14.66
CA GLU A 134 21.86 -6.54 14.40
C GLU A 134 22.16 -5.85 13.06
N LEU A 135 21.28 -6.02 12.07
CA LEU A 135 21.42 -5.45 10.73
C LEU A 135 20.83 -4.04 10.60
N GLU A 136 20.09 -3.54 11.60
CA GLU A 136 19.53 -2.19 11.59
C GLU A 136 20.62 -1.12 11.46
N ALA A 137 21.80 -1.35 12.03
CA ALA A 137 22.96 -0.48 11.88
C ALA A 137 23.48 -0.37 10.44
N LEU A 138 23.12 -1.32 9.57
CA LEU A 138 23.50 -1.35 8.16
C LEU A 138 22.37 -0.88 7.22
N ASN A 139 21.28 -0.32 7.76
CA ASN A 139 20.15 0.13 6.94
C ASN A 139 20.60 1.19 5.92
N GLU A 140 20.29 0.96 4.64
CA GLU A 140 20.63 1.87 3.53
C GLU A 140 19.56 2.95 3.32
N VAL A 141 18.46 2.89 4.07
CA VAL A 141 17.34 3.82 4.00
C VAL A 141 17.28 4.64 5.28
N GLN A 142 17.11 5.94 5.13
CA GLN A 142 16.88 6.87 6.22
C GLN A 142 15.38 6.96 6.51
N GLY A 143 15.00 6.85 7.77
CA GLY A 143 13.61 6.88 8.22
C GLY A 143 13.06 5.50 8.57
N GLN A 144 11.75 5.32 8.41
CA GLN A 144 11.02 4.20 9.03
C GLN A 144 11.22 2.86 8.31
N ALA A 145 11.60 2.87 7.02
CA ALA A 145 11.74 1.64 6.24
C ALA A 145 13.14 1.00 6.36
N PHE A 146 13.17 -0.32 6.27
CA PHE A 146 14.42 -1.10 6.21
C PHE A 146 14.71 -1.57 4.78
N LYS A 147 15.94 -1.37 4.31
CA LYS A 147 16.45 -1.88 3.04
C LYS A 147 17.96 -2.10 3.13
N LEU A 148 18.41 -3.26 2.66
CA LEU A 148 19.81 -3.62 2.59
C LEU A 148 20.05 -4.35 1.25
N SER A 149 20.98 -3.86 0.43
CA SER A 149 21.27 -4.41 -0.90
C SER A 149 21.87 -5.81 -0.80
N HIS A 150 22.78 -6.00 0.15
CA HIS A 150 23.45 -7.27 0.41
C HIS A 150 22.99 -7.91 1.71
N ASP A 151 21.67 -8.12 1.84
CA ASP A 151 21.11 -8.71 3.05
C ASP A 151 21.57 -10.18 3.20
N PRO A 152 22.29 -10.53 4.29
CA PRO A 152 22.83 -11.87 4.52
C PRO A 152 21.72 -12.88 4.86
N ARG A 153 20.52 -12.41 5.20
CA ARG A 153 19.37 -13.26 5.52
C ARG A 153 18.70 -13.86 4.29
N ILE A 154 19.04 -13.39 3.09
CA ILE A 154 18.47 -13.85 1.83
C ILE A 154 19.31 -15.00 1.28
N SER A 155 18.65 -16.12 0.94
CA SER A 155 19.30 -17.27 0.30
C SER A 155 19.81 -16.93 -1.11
N ARG A 156 20.70 -17.76 -1.68
CA ARG A 156 21.20 -17.55 -3.04
C ARG A 156 20.08 -17.59 -4.09
N LEU A 157 19.19 -18.58 -4.00
CA LEU A 157 18.00 -18.67 -4.85
C LEU A 157 17.04 -17.51 -4.58
N GLY A 158 16.82 -17.17 -3.31
CA GLY A 158 16.00 -16.02 -2.92
C GLY A 158 16.50 -14.69 -3.49
N ARG A 159 17.81 -14.52 -3.60
CA ARG A 159 18.43 -13.35 -4.23
C ARG A 159 18.10 -13.28 -5.72
N ALA A 160 18.16 -14.40 -6.43
CA ALA A 160 17.77 -14.47 -7.83
C ALA A 160 16.27 -14.17 -8.02
N LEU A 161 15.40 -14.71 -7.15
CA LEU A 161 13.97 -14.43 -7.19
C LEU A 161 13.66 -12.94 -6.96
N ARG A 162 14.29 -12.31 -5.95
CA ARG A 162 14.12 -10.87 -5.68
C ARG A 162 14.68 -9.99 -6.79
N HIS A 163 15.79 -10.38 -7.40
CA HIS A 163 16.36 -9.66 -8.53
C HIS A 163 15.38 -9.65 -9.72
N ALA A 164 14.81 -10.81 -10.04
CA ALA A 164 13.79 -10.93 -11.08
C ALA A 164 12.37 -10.52 -10.63
N SER A 165 12.21 -10.07 -9.37
CA SER A 165 10.92 -9.74 -8.74
C SER A 165 9.88 -10.87 -8.83
N LEU A 166 10.34 -12.12 -8.92
CA LEU A 166 9.51 -13.32 -8.99
C LEU A 166 8.96 -13.70 -7.61
N ASP A 167 9.61 -13.27 -6.54
CA ASP A 167 9.17 -13.55 -5.17
C ASP A 167 7.82 -12.90 -4.82
N GLU A 168 7.44 -11.87 -5.56
CA GLU A 168 6.23 -11.09 -5.34
C GLU A 168 5.01 -11.61 -6.12
N LEU A 169 5.19 -12.57 -7.03
CA LEU A 169 4.08 -13.14 -7.82
C LEU A 169 2.89 -13.62 -6.96
N PRO A 170 3.08 -14.29 -5.80
CA PRO A 170 1.96 -14.70 -4.95
C PRO A 170 1.05 -13.56 -4.46
N GLN A 171 1.50 -12.30 -4.52
CA GLN A 171 0.67 -11.14 -4.20
C GLN A 171 -0.51 -10.95 -5.19
N LEU A 172 -0.48 -11.54 -6.38
CA LEU A 172 -1.65 -11.56 -7.28
C LEU A 172 -2.87 -12.20 -6.60
N TRP A 173 -2.66 -13.16 -5.70
CA TRP A 173 -3.74 -13.70 -4.88
C TRP A 173 -4.32 -12.64 -3.93
N ASN A 174 -3.47 -11.83 -3.29
CA ASN A 174 -3.91 -10.72 -2.45
C ASN A 174 -4.71 -9.66 -3.23
N VAL A 175 -4.36 -9.46 -4.50
CA VAL A 175 -5.15 -8.60 -5.40
C VAL A 175 -6.52 -9.23 -5.66
N LEU A 176 -6.59 -10.52 -6.03
CA LEU A 176 -7.87 -11.20 -6.23
C LEU A 176 -8.76 -11.16 -4.98
N THR A 177 -8.22 -11.46 -3.79
CA THR A 177 -8.97 -11.45 -2.53
C THR A 177 -9.27 -10.04 -2.03
N GLY A 178 -8.71 -9.01 -2.65
CA GLY A 178 -9.09 -7.61 -2.44
C GLY A 178 -8.36 -6.90 -1.30
N SER A 179 -7.34 -7.52 -0.70
CA SER A 179 -6.46 -6.86 0.29
C SER A 179 -5.45 -5.93 -0.38
N MET A 180 -5.13 -6.18 -1.65
CA MET A 180 -4.23 -5.35 -2.48
C MET A 180 -4.90 -4.96 -3.80
N SER A 181 -4.21 -4.09 -4.54
CA SER A 181 -4.47 -3.65 -5.92
C SER A 181 -3.24 -3.96 -6.78
N LEU A 182 -3.38 -3.97 -8.11
CA LEU A 182 -2.20 -4.09 -9.00
C LEU A 182 -1.27 -2.88 -8.82
N VAL A 183 -1.87 -1.68 -8.81
CA VAL A 183 -1.17 -0.40 -8.62
C VAL A 183 -1.65 0.28 -7.35
N GLY A 184 -0.74 0.76 -6.51
CA GLY A 184 -1.04 1.45 -5.27
C GLY A 184 0.22 1.76 -4.44
N PRO A 185 0.09 2.44 -3.29
CA PRO A 185 1.21 2.67 -2.38
C PRO A 185 1.86 1.37 -1.90
N ARG A 186 3.14 1.41 -1.50
CA ARG A 186 3.78 0.23 -0.90
C ARG A 186 3.07 -0.17 0.40
N PRO A 187 2.75 -1.46 0.63
CA PRO A 187 2.24 -1.96 1.89
C PRO A 187 3.32 -1.92 2.99
N PRO A 188 3.16 -1.08 4.04
CA PRO A 188 4.17 -0.99 5.09
C PRO A 188 4.08 -2.13 6.11
N LEU A 189 5.16 -2.32 6.87
CA LEU A 189 5.16 -3.16 8.07
C LEU A 189 4.35 -2.48 9.19
N PRO A 190 3.73 -3.25 10.11
CA PRO A 190 3.13 -2.70 11.33
C PRO A 190 4.09 -1.76 12.09
N ARG A 191 5.33 -2.19 12.32
CA ARG A 191 6.37 -1.37 12.98
C ARG A 191 6.73 -0.07 12.23
N GLU A 192 6.62 -0.07 10.90
CA GLU A 192 6.84 1.16 10.12
C GLU A 192 5.73 2.16 10.46
N VAL A 193 4.47 1.70 10.46
CA VAL A 193 3.29 2.52 10.74
C VAL A 193 3.25 3.06 12.17
N GLU A 194 3.75 2.31 13.14
CA GLU A 194 3.89 2.77 14.53
C GLU A 194 4.84 3.98 14.65
N ALA A 195 5.85 4.06 13.80
CA ALA A 195 6.85 5.13 13.77
C ALA A 195 6.53 6.26 12.77
N TYR A 196 5.33 6.27 12.18
CA TYR A 196 4.91 7.28 11.21
C TYR A 196 4.62 8.63 11.84
N ASP A 197 5.09 9.67 11.17
CA ASP A 197 4.55 11.01 11.35
C ASP A 197 3.10 11.05 10.85
N LEU A 198 2.32 12.01 11.35
CA LEU A 198 0.91 12.16 11.02
C LEU A 198 0.66 12.17 9.50
N TRP A 199 1.47 12.94 8.76
CA TRP A 199 1.34 13.07 7.32
C TRP A 199 1.68 11.79 6.54
N HIS A 200 2.51 10.90 7.09
CA HIS A 200 2.80 9.60 6.46
C HIS A 200 1.56 8.72 6.40
N ARG A 201 0.66 8.83 7.39
CA ARG A 201 -0.52 7.96 7.52
C ARG A 201 -1.50 8.10 6.36
N ARG A 202 -1.52 9.26 5.68
CA ARG A 202 -2.37 9.50 4.51
C ARG A 202 -2.16 8.49 3.40
N ARG A 203 -0.98 7.87 3.28
CA ARG A 203 -0.73 6.79 2.31
C ARG A 203 -1.62 5.55 2.51
N LEU A 204 -2.18 5.37 3.71
CA LEU A 204 -3.09 4.30 4.06
C LEU A 204 -4.54 4.58 3.61
N SER A 205 -4.82 5.72 2.97
CA SER A 205 -6.13 6.06 2.41
C SER A 205 -6.46 5.33 1.10
N MET A 206 -5.49 4.60 0.53
CA MET A 206 -5.66 3.80 -0.68
C MET A 206 -5.19 2.37 -0.48
N LYS A 207 -5.79 1.42 -1.21
CA LYS A 207 -5.33 0.02 -1.18
C LYS A 207 -3.86 -0.05 -1.63
N PRO A 208 -3.01 -0.80 -0.90
CA PRO A 208 -1.63 -0.97 -1.31
C PRO A 208 -1.53 -1.74 -2.65
N GLY A 209 -0.48 -1.44 -3.40
CA GLY A 209 -0.20 -2.02 -4.71
C GLY A 209 0.87 -3.11 -4.68
N ILE A 210 0.87 -3.97 -5.71
CA ILE A 210 2.06 -4.76 -6.07
C ILE A 210 3.15 -3.82 -6.59
N THR A 211 2.75 -2.91 -7.50
CA THR A 211 3.58 -1.81 -8.00
C THR A 211 2.98 -0.45 -7.62
N GLY A 212 3.76 0.62 -7.76
CA GLY A 212 3.40 1.96 -7.31
C GLY A 212 4.32 3.02 -7.90
N LEU A 213 3.92 4.29 -7.79
CA LEU A 213 4.66 5.40 -8.38
C LEU A 213 6.08 5.50 -7.83
N TRP A 214 6.26 5.36 -6.51
CA TRP A 214 7.58 5.37 -5.91
C TRP A 214 8.46 4.21 -6.41
N GLN A 215 7.91 3.00 -6.62
CA GLN A 215 8.67 1.83 -7.08
C GLN A 215 9.26 2.05 -8.47
N VAL A 216 8.52 2.73 -9.35
CA VAL A 216 8.96 2.99 -10.73
C VAL A 216 9.76 4.28 -10.88
N SER A 217 9.71 5.19 -9.90
CA SER A 217 10.34 6.52 -10.00
C SER A 217 11.52 6.73 -9.04
N ALA A 218 11.58 6.02 -7.92
CA ALA A 218 12.52 6.29 -6.83
C ALA A 218 13.06 5.01 -6.17
N ARG A 219 13.23 3.92 -6.94
CA ARG A 219 13.66 2.61 -6.39
C ARG A 219 15.01 2.66 -5.66
N GLY A 220 15.90 3.57 -6.04
CA GLY A 220 17.23 3.78 -5.43
C GLY A 220 17.29 4.87 -4.35
N GLU A 221 16.18 5.55 -4.07
CA GLU A 221 16.11 6.67 -3.15
C GLU A 221 16.34 6.22 -1.69
N PRO A 222 17.34 6.77 -0.97
CA PRO A 222 17.55 6.45 0.44
C PRO A 222 16.56 7.14 1.39
N GLU A 223 15.94 8.26 1.01
CA GLU A 223 15.05 8.99 1.92
C GLU A 223 13.62 8.43 1.92
N PHE A 224 13.15 7.94 3.07
CA PHE A 224 11.80 7.40 3.20
C PHE A 224 10.71 8.45 2.92
N ASP A 225 10.90 9.69 3.35
CA ASP A 225 9.95 10.78 3.12
C ASP A 225 9.72 11.03 1.63
N ARG A 226 10.76 10.84 0.81
CA ARG A 226 10.62 10.94 -0.63
C ARG A 226 9.72 9.85 -1.20
N TRP A 227 9.79 8.63 -0.65
CA TRP A 227 8.90 7.54 -1.04
C TRP A 227 7.45 7.86 -0.68
N VAL A 228 7.22 8.37 0.53
CA VAL A 228 5.90 8.78 0.98
C VAL A 228 5.35 9.90 0.11
N SER A 229 6.17 10.92 -0.24
CA SER A 229 5.73 12.01 -1.11
C SER A 229 5.22 11.52 -2.47
N LEU A 230 5.86 10.49 -3.04
CA LEU A 230 5.43 9.88 -4.31
C LEU A 230 4.17 9.02 -4.14
N ASP A 231 3.99 8.36 -3.00
CA ASP A 231 2.74 7.67 -2.68
C ASP A 231 1.57 8.66 -2.54
N LEU A 232 1.79 9.81 -1.89
CA LEU A 232 0.78 10.87 -1.76
C LEU A 232 0.46 11.51 -3.11
N ASP A 233 1.49 11.79 -3.92
CA ASP A 233 1.34 12.32 -5.28
C ASP A 233 0.56 11.36 -6.20
N TYR A 234 0.73 10.05 -6.01
CA TYR A 234 -0.10 9.04 -6.68
C TYR A 234 -1.56 9.11 -6.23
N ILE A 235 -1.82 9.20 -4.92
CA ILE A 235 -3.17 9.27 -4.35
C ILE A 235 -3.89 10.54 -4.84
N ASP A 236 -3.19 11.68 -4.83
CA ASP A 236 -3.74 12.98 -5.19
C ASP A 236 -4.08 13.09 -6.68
N ARG A 237 -3.26 12.48 -7.55
CA ARG A 237 -3.45 12.51 -9.01
C ARG A 237 -4.01 11.21 -9.57
N TRP A 238 -4.59 10.38 -8.71
CA TRP A 238 -4.99 9.04 -9.10
C TRP A 238 -5.97 9.08 -10.29
N SER A 239 -5.66 8.24 -11.28
CA SER A 239 -6.54 7.96 -12.41
C SER A 239 -6.19 6.59 -12.97
N LEU A 240 -7.14 5.96 -13.68
CA LEU A 240 -6.90 4.70 -14.39
C LEU A 240 -5.76 4.84 -15.41
N TRP A 241 -5.62 6.02 -16.03
CA TRP A 241 -4.52 6.31 -16.94
C TRP A 241 -3.15 6.34 -16.25
N LEU A 242 -3.10 6.88 -15.03
CA LEU A 242 -1.88 6.85 -14.21
C LEU A 242 -1.53 5.40 -13.82
N ASP A 243 -2.53 4.57 -13.47
CA ASP A 243 -2.31 3.14 -13.20
C ASP A 243 -1.69 2.43 -14.41
N LEU A 244 -2.25 2.64 -15.61
CA LEU A 244 -1.72 2.08 -16.86
C LEU A 244 -0.27 2.52 -17.12
N LYS A 245 0.03 3.81 -16.91
CA LYS A 245 1.40 4.33 -17.02
C LYS A 245 2.37 3.67 -16.03
N ILE A 246 1.95 3.48 -14.78
CA ILE A 246 2.78 2.83 -13.76
C ILE A 246 3.01 1.35 -14.13
N MET A 247 1.97 0.62 -14.54
CA MET A 247 2.12 -0.77 -15.00
C MET A 247 3.09 -0.87 -16.19
N ALA A 248 2.97 0.01 -17.19
CA ALA A 248 3.88 0.04 -18.33
C ALA A 248 5.34 0.34 -17.91
N ARG A 249 5.55 1.23 -16.94
CA ARG A 249 6.88 1.54 -16.38
C ARG A 249 7.43 0.45 -15.46
N THR A 250 6.57 -0.43 -14.95
CA THR A 250 6.99 -1.51 -14.05
C THR A 250 7.83 -2.56 -14.78
N ILE A 251 7.50 -2.88 -16.03
CA ILE A 251 8.24 -3.86 -16.86
C ILE A 251 9.73 -3.47 -17.00
N PRO A 252 10.10 -2.28 -17.53
CA PRO A 252 11.50 -1.90 -17.62
C PRO A 252 12.15 -1.70 -16.24
N ALA A 253 11.40 -1.25 -15.23
CA ALA A 253 11.94 -1.12 -13.87
C ALA A 253 12.27 -2.48 -13.22
N MET A 254 11.58 -3.56 -13.59
CA MET A 254 11.89 -4.93 -13.19
C MET A 254 13.05 -5.52 -13.99
N LEU A 255 13.12 -5.23 -15.30
CA LEU A 255 14.15 -5.77 -16.20
C LEU A 255 15.51 -5.08 -16.06
N GLY A 256 15.53 -3.77 -15.79
CA GLY A 256 16.73 -3.00 -15.51
C GLY A 256 17.25 -3.27 -14.11
N GLY A 257 17.50 -4.55 -13.79
CA GLY A 257 17.99 -5.03 -12.49
C GLY A 257 19.04 -4.10 -11.88
N ARG A 258 19.04 -4.04 -10.54
CA ARG A 258 19.89 -3.14 -9.72
C ARG A 258 21.32 -3.06 -10.23
#